data_AF-A0A160PTZ4-F1
#
_entry.id   AF-A0A160PTZ4-F1
#
_cell.length_a   1.000
_cell.length_b   1.000
_cell.length_c   1.000
_cell.angle_alpha   90.00
_cell.angle_beta   90.00
_cell.angle_gamma   90.00
#
_symmetry.space_group_name_H-M   'P 1'
#
loop_
_entity.id
_entity.type
_entity.pdbx_description
1 polymer ?
#
loop_
_entity_poly.entity_id
_entity_poly.type
_entity_poly.pdbx_seq_one_letter_code
_entity_poly.pdbx_strand_id
1 'polypeptide(L)'
;MINTPVTIAGRIVSDSVYVDRKDKLDGVLRIRVASSRSYRQGDKWHNVDKVFINVEAWGRLGINSHISLKPGVAVIVQGFLYTNEWEVQSSDPNSDKVEKRQEIRMRATSIGIDMNHYIVGFQETRPNVQNVPEGVEIPNADFEHYPNVDAKLKAKAETAEVTESSSEAENKEENKEPEKEKELAMVGASGGASRGASQKTDEDAPF
;
A
#
# COMPACT_ATOMS: atom_id res chain seq x y z
N MET A 1 -16.45 1.26 10.72
CA MET A 1 -16.31 2.39 9.76
C MET A 1 -15.37 1.93 8.65
N ILE A 2 -15.75 2.09 7.39
CA ILE A 2 -14.95 1.66 6.23
C ILE A 2 -14.10 2.83 5.71
N ASN A 3 -12.85 2.56 5.33
CA ASN A 3 -12.00 3.52 4.64
C ASN A 3 -11.79 3.04 3.20
N THR A 4 -12.32 3.79 2.23
CA THR A 4 -12.28 3.43 0.80
C THR A 4 -11.08 4.11 0.14
N PRO A 5 -10.32 3.40 -0.72
CA PRO A 5 -9.20 4.01 -1.41
C PRO A 5 -9.67 5.10 -2.38
N VAL A 6 -8.95 6.22 -2.39
CA VAL A 6 -9.14 7.38 -3.27
C VAL A 6 -7.95 7.46 -4.22
N THR A 7 -8.21 7.90 -5.46
CA THR A 7 -7.17 8.19 -6.45
C THR A 7 -7.09 9.70 -6.69
N ILE A 8 -5.89 10.25 -6.67
CA ILE A 8 -5.60 11.64 -7.05
C ILE A 8 -4.58 11.65 -8.19
N ALA A 9 -4.91 12.36 -9.26
CA ALA A 9 -3.99 12.67 -10.34
C ALA A 9 -3.60 14.15 -10.25
N GLY A 10 -2.32 14.46 -10.40
CA GLY A 10 -1.83 15.82 -10.23
C GLY A 10 -0.33 15.95 -10.43
N ARG A 11 0.23 17.09 -10.01
CA ARG A 11 1.68 17.34 -10.07
C ARG A 11 2.26 17.54 -8.69
N ILE A 12 3.50 17.08 -8.52
CA ILE A 12 4.27 17.30 -7.29
C ILE A 12 4.62 18.80 -7.20
N VAL A 13 4.36 19.41 -6.05
CA VAL A 13 4.49 20.87 -5.87
C VAL A 13 5.87 21.27 -5.38
N SER A 14 6.41 20.51 -4.43
CA SER A 14 7.67 20.80 -3.74
C SER A 14 8.61 19.61 -3.80
N ASP A 15 9.86 19.81 -3.40
CA ASP A 15 10.82 18.73 -3.26
C ASP A 15 10.26 17.61 -2.40
N SER A 16 10.51 16.39 -2.84
CA SER A 16 10.19 15.19 -2.09
C SER A 16 11.13 15.09 -0.90
N VAL A 17 10.58 14.85 0.29
CA VAL A 17 11.37 14.69 1.51
C VAL A 17 11.24 13.26 1.99
N TYR A 18 12.35 12.55 2.15
CA TYR A 18 12.40 11.26 2.82
C TYR A 18 12.84 11.44 4.28
N VAL A 19 12.07 10.87 5.20
CA VAL A 19 12.36 10.94 6.64
C VAL A 19 12.51 9.52 7.19
N ASP A 20 13.70 9.22 7.71
CA ASP A 20 13.95 7.95 8.38
C ASP A 20 13.16 7.82 9.67
N ARG A 21 12.73 6.60 9.96
CA ARG A 21 12.22 6.24 11.28
C ARG A 21 13.39 6.23 12.26
N LYS A 22 13.11 6.53 13.54
CA LYS A 22 14.12 6.61 14.61
C LYS A 22 15.00 5.36 14.75
N ASP A 23 14.45 4.19 14.42
CA ASP A 23 15.14 2.89 14.48
C ASP A 23 15.87 2.52 13.19
N LYS A 24 15.80 3.35 12.15
CA LYS A 24 16.46 3.17 10.84
C LYS A 24 16.10 1.85 10.13
N LEU A 25 14.95 1.26 10.44
CA LEU A 25 14.46 0.06 9.74
C LEU A 25 13.46 0.39 8.62
N ASP A 26 13.00 1.63 8.55
CA ASP A 26 11.98 2.10 7.61
C ASP A 26 12.04 3.62 7.50
N GLY A 27 11.30 4.18 6.56
CA GLY A 27 11.13 5.62 6.44
C GLY A 27 9.84 5.98 5.70
N VAL A 28 9.57 7.29 5.67
CA VAL A 28 8.41 7.86 5.02
C VAL A 28 8.83 8.94 4.04
N LEU A 29 8.41 8.78 2.80
CA LEU A 29 8.40 9.84 1.80
C LEU A 29 7.20 10.74 2.06
N ARG A 30 7.43 12.05 2.05
CA ARG A 30 6.40 13.09 2.07
C ARG A 30 6.51 13.92 0.80
N ILE A 31 5.42 13.96 0.05
CA ILE A 31 5.25 14.82 -1.13
C ILE A 31 3.93 15.58 -1.01
N ARG A 32 3.83 16.70 -1.73
CA ARG A 32 2.58 17.44 -1.87
C ARG A 32 2.13 17.40 -3.31
N VAL A 33 0.91 16.93 -3.55
CA VAL A 33 0.31 16.80 -4.88
C VAL A 33 -0.75 17.87 -5.06
N ALA A 34 -0.61 18.67 -6.11
CA ALA A 34 -1.63 19.59 -6.57
C ALA A 34 -2.45 18.94 -7.69
N SER A 35 -3.76 18.90 -7.50
CA SER A 35 -4.74 18.49 -8.50
C SER A 35 -5.65 19.66 -8.82
N SER A 36 -6.06 19.81 -10.07
CA SER A 36 -7.01 20.83 -10.49
C SER A 36 -7.72 20.39 -11.75
N ARG A 37 -8.98 20.80 -11.91
CA ARG A 37 -9.67 20.70 -13.19
C ARG A 37 -9.23 21.85 -14.09
N SER A 38 -9.01 21.56 -15.37
CA SER A 38 -8.71 22.57 -16.37
C SER A 38 -9.85 22.66 -17.39
N TYR A 39 -10.21 23.88 -17.79
CA TYR A 39 -11.10 24.11 -18.93
C TYR A 39 -10.51 25.20 -19.83
N ARG A 40 -10.87 25.16 -21.10
CA ARG A 40 -10.42 26.13 -22.10
C ARG A 40 -11.51 27.18 -22.31
N GLN A 41 -11.13 28.46 -22.28
CA GLN A 41 -12.00 29.59 -22.65
C GLN A 41 -11.26 30.45 -23.67
N GLY A 42 -11.75 30.44 -24.92
CA GLY A 42 -11.01 31.00 -26.05
C GLY A 42 -9.65 30.31 -26.21
N ASP A 43 -8.57 31.09 -26.20
CA ASP A 43 -7.19 30.59 -26.35
C ASP A 43 -6.43 30.40 -25.04
N LYS A 44 -7.11 30.48 -23.89
CA LYS A 44 -6.48 30.33 -22.57
C LYS A 44 -7.02 29.12 -21.82
N TRP A 45 -6.12 28.42 -21.14
CA TRP A 45 -6.45 27.38 -20.18
C TRP A 45 -6.62 28.00 -18.79
N HIS A 46 -7.70 27.64 -18.11
CA HIS A 46 -8.02 28.07 -16.76
C HIS A 46 -8.08 26.87 -15.82
N ASN A 47 -7.43 26.97 -14.66
CA ASN A 47 -7.44 25.95 -13.62
C ASN A 47 -8.43 26.31 -12.51
N VAL A 48 -9.37 25.42 -12.24
CA VAL A 48 -10.40 25.49 -11.19
C VAL A 48 -10.31 24.27 -10.29
N ASP A 49 -11.04 24.29 -9.18
CA ASP A 49 -11.13 23.17 -8.24
C ASP A 49 -9.73 22.67 -7.77
N LYS A 50 -8.86 23.62 -7.43
CA LYS A 50 -7.49 23.34 -7.00
C LYS A 50 -7.50 22.69 -5.62
N VAL A 51 -6.89 21.51 -5.51
CA VAL A 51 -6.75 20.75 -4.29
C VAL A 51 -5.28 20.41 -4.09
N PHE A 52 -4.80 20.55 -2.84
CA PHE A 52 -3.45 20.22 -2.45
C PHE A 52 -3.50 19.17 -1.34
N ILE A 53 -3.00 17.96 -1.61
CA ILE A 53 -2.97 16.87 -0.63
C ILE A 53 -1.53 16.49 -0.33
N ASN A 54 -1.23 16.37 0.97
CA ASN A 54 0.02 15.76 1.41
C ASN A 54 -0.12 14.24 1.32
N VAL A 55 0.83 13.62 0.62
CA VAL A 55 0.88 12.18 0.39
C VAL A 55 2.08 11.62 1.15
N GLU A 56 1.84 10.55 1.89
CA GLU A 56 2.84 9.76 2.58
C GLU A 56 3.00 8.39 1.93
N ALA A 57 4.22 8.02 1.55
CA ALA A 57 4.55 6.70 1.03
C ALA A 57 5.65 6.05 1.88
N TRP A 58 5.46 4.77 2.20
CA TRP A 58 6.28 4.06 3.18
C TRP A 58 7.09 2.94 2.54
N GLY A 59 8.15 2.52 3.22
CA GLY A 59 8.99 1.41 2.79
C GLY A 59 9.52 1.60 1.36
N ARG A 60 9.52 0.51 0.59
CA ARG A 60 10.09 0.50 -0.76
C ARG A 60 9.36 1.44 -1.74
N LEU A 61 8.05 1.64 -1.56
CA LEU A 61 7.31 2.62 -2.36
C LEU A 61 7.83 4.04 -2.09
N GLY A 62 8.07 4.39 -0.83
CA GLY A 62 8.64 5.69 -0.45
C GLY A 62 10.05 5.90 -0.99
N ILE A 63 10.93 4.90 -0.84
CA ILE A 63 12.32 4.96 -1.33
C ILE A 63 12.35 5.12 -2.86
N ASN A 64 11.68 4.22 -3.60
CA ASN A 64 11.68 4.25 -5.06
C ASN A 64 11.07 5.56 -5.58
N SER A 65 10.01 6.04 -4.95
CA SER A 65 9.38 7.31 -5.31
C SER A 65 10.28 8.50 -5.02
N HIS A 66 11.05 8.50 -3.92
CA HIS A 66 11.98 9.59 -3.62
C HIS A 66 13.15 9.66 -4.61
N ILE A 67 13.66 8.51 -5.06
CA ILE A 67 14.71 8.44 -6.09
C ILE A 67 14.17 8.90 -7.46
N SER A 68 12.93 8.52 -7.78
CA SER A 68 12.37 8.68 -9.13
C SER A 68 11.68 10.03 -9.38
N LEU A 69 11.08 10.61 -8.35
CA LEU A 69 10.19 11.76 -8.49
C LEU A 69 10.90 13.08 -8.18
N LYS A 70 10.53 14.12 -8.91
CA LYS A 70 11.00 15.50 -8.74
C LYS A 70 9.81 16.47 -8.72
N PRO A 71 9.99 17.71 -8.24
CA PRO A 71 8.96 18.74 -8.38
C PRO A 71 8.48 18.88 -9.83
N GLY A 72 7.19 19.08 -10.01
CA GLY A 72 6.54 19.25 -11.30
C GLY A 72 6.16 17.96 -12.03
N VAL A 73 6.68 16.79 -11.60
CA VAL A 73 6.32 15.50 -12.20
C VAL A 73 4.83 15.23 -12.02
N ALA A 74 4.15 14.88 -13.11
CA ALA A 74 2.75 14.44 -13.08
C ALA A 74 2.66 12.98 -12.63
N VAL A 75 1.79 12.74 -11.65
CA VAL A 75 1.63 11.46 -10.96
C VAL A 75 0.16 11.10 -10.79
N ILE A 76 -0.09 9.80 -10.70
CA ILE A 76 -1.35 9.21 -10.26
C ILE A 76 -1.06 8.47 -8.95
N VAL A 77 -1.75 8.83 -7.89
CA VAL A 77 -1.57 8.27 -6.55
C VAL A 77 -2.88 7.63 -6.10
N GLN A 78 -2.81 6.37 -5.68
CA GLN A 78 -3.92 5.70 -4.99
C GLN A 78 -3.55 5.53 -3.52
N GLY A 79 -4.52 5.74 -2.63
CA GLY A 79 -4.29 5.54 -1.21
C GLY A 79 -5.52 5.81 -0.37
N PHE A 80 -5.31 5.93 0.94
CA PHE A 80 -6.38 6.17 1.89
C PHE A 80 -6.23 7.55 2.51
N LEU A 81 -7.33 8.29 2.60
CA LEU A 81 -7.35 9.56 3.31
C LEU A 81 -7.47 9.32 4.82
N TYR A 82 -6.80 10.16 5.59
CA TYR A 82 -6.92 10.20 7.04
C TYR A 82 -6.68 11.62 7.55
N THR A 83 -7.29 11.93 8.70
CA THR A 83 -7.02 13.17 9.42
C THR A 83 -5.81 12.96 10.31
N ASN A 84 -4.75 13.73 10.08
CA ASN A 84 -3.62 13.82 10.98
C ASN A 84 -3.89 14.98 11.95
N GLU A 85 -3.95 14.68 13.25
CA GLU A 85 -4.18 15.67 14.30
C GLU A 85 -2.91 15.83 15.14
N TRP A 86 -2.60 17.06 15.54
CA TRP A 86 -1.50 17.34 16.45
C TRP A 86 -1.76 18.60 17.26
N GLU A 87 -1.11 18.68 18.41
CA GLU A 87 -1.19 19.81 19.31
C GLU A 87 0.04 20.70 19.14
N VAL A 88 -0.15 22.01 19.17
CA VAL A 88 0.93 22.99 19.20
C VAL A 88 0.71 23.96 20.36
N GLN A 89 1.79 24.41 20.98
CA GLN A 89 1.70 25.51 21.94
C GLN A 89 1.15 26.75 21.22
N SER A 90 0.26 27.49 21.89
CA SER A 90 -0.24 28.76 21.37
C SER A 90 0.92 29.65 20.94
N SER A 91 0.75 30.34 19.82
CA SER A 91 1.71 31.34 19.35
C SER A 91 1.74 32.61 20.21
N ASP A 92 0.77 32.79 21.11
CA ASP A 92 0.75 33.86 22.09
C ASP A 92 1.68 33.51 23.27
N PRO A 93 2.79 34.26 23.49
CA PRO A 93 3.73 33.99 24.58
C PRO A 93 3.11 34.06 25.99
N ASN A 94 1.96 34.73 26.14
CA ASN A 94 1.26 34.87 27.41
C ASN A 94 0.14 33.84 27.61
N SER A 95 0.02 32.88 26.69
CA SER A 95 -1.04 31.86 26.73
C SER A 95 -0.45 30.46 26.85
N ASP A 96 -0.70 29.81 27.99
CA ASP A 96 -0.40 28.38 28.20
C ASP A 96 -1.39 27.44 27.50
N LYS A 97 -2.19 27.96 26.55
CA LYS A 97 -3.17 27.17 25.82
C LYS A 97 -2.49 26.34 24.74
N VAL A 98 -2.94 25.09 24.61
CA VAL A 98 -2.55 24.18 23.54
C VAL A 98 -3.59 24.26 22.42
N GLU A 99 -3.17 24.59 21.21
CA GLU A 99 -4.01 24.60 20.01
C GLU A 99 -4.00 23.23 19.34
N LYS A 100 -5.19 22.68 19.09
CA LYS A 100 -5.35 21.47 18.26
C LYS A 100 -5.39 21.85 16.79
N ARG A 101 -4.53 21.23 15.99
CA ARG A 101 -4.47 21.36 14.54
C ARG A 101 -4.77 20.03 13.88
N GLN A 102 -5.35 20.10 12.69
CA GLN A 102 -5.65 18.93 11.88
C GLN A 102 -5.36 19.20 10.41
N GLU A 103 -5.00 18.14 9.69
CA GLU A 103 -4.78 18.17 8.25
C GLU A 103 -5.20 16.84 7.62
N ILE A 104 -5.84 16.91 6.45
CA ILE A 104 -6.13 15.71 5.65
C ILE A 104 -4.86 15.31 4.90
N ARG A 105 -4.46 14.05 5.07
CA ARG A 105 -3.35 13.43 4.34
C ARG A 105 -3.80 12.17 3.64
N MET A 106 -3.04 11.77 2.64
CA MET A 106 -3.20 10.49 1.95
C MET A 106 -2.04 9.57 2.30
N ARG A 107 -2.35 8.35 2.75
CA ARG A 107 -1.36 7.27 2.81
C ARG A 107 -1.41 6.49 1.51
N ALA A 108 -0.37 6.60 0.69
CA ALA A 108 -0.31 5.97 -0.61
C ALA A 108 -0.11 4.45 -0.51
N THR A 109 -0.84 3.72 -1.35
CA THR A 109 -0.62 2.30 -1.63
C THR A 109 0.05 2.10 -2.97
N SER A 110 -0.15 3.01 -3.92
CA SER A 110 0.53 3.03 -5.20
C SER A 110 0.78 4.46 -5.67
N ILE A 111 1.91 4.65 -6.36
CA ILE A 111 2.29 5.90 -7.02
C ILE A 111 2.79 5.52 -8.41
N GLY A 112 2.23 6.13 -9.44
CA GLY A 112 2.64 5.99 -10.83
C GLY A 112 2.91 7.35 -11.46
N ILE A 113 3.84 7.40 -12.42
CA ILE A 113 4.03 8.57 -13.28
C ILE A 113 2.90 8.59 -14.32
N ASP A 114 2.32 9.76 -14.56
CA ASP A 114 1.28 9.93 -15.56
C ASP A 114 1.90 9.95 -16.97
N MET A 115 1.79 8.83 -17.67
CA MET A 115 2.34 8.64 -19.01
C MET A 115 1.63 9.47 -20.10
N ASN A 116 0.54 10.20 -19.79
CA ASN A 116 0.03 11.23 -20.71
C ASN A 116 1.05 12.36 -20.93
N HIS A 117 2.03 12.49 -20.04
CA HIS A 117 3.02 13.56 -20.05
C HIS A 117 4.46 13.09 -20.25
N TYR A 118 4.74 11.79 -20.10
CA TYR A 118 6.11 11.28 -20.06
C TYR A 118 6.28 9.93 -20.76
N ILE A 119 7.47 9.74 -21.33
CA ILE A 119 8.02 8.43 -21.67
C ILE A 119 8.88 8.00 -20.48
N VAL A 120 8.68 6.78 -19.98
CA VAL A 120 9.35 6.29 -18.77
C VAL A 120 10.21 5.07 -19.07
N GLY A 121 11.39 5.03 -18.46
CA GLY A 121 12.20 3.83 -18.30
C GLY A 121 11.94 3.23 -16.92
N PHE A 122 12.10 1.91 -16.78
CA PHE A 122 11.95 1.24 -15.50
C PHE A 122 13.06 0.23 -15.27
N GLN A 123 13.37 0.06 -13.99
CA GLN A 123 14.27 -0.97 -13.49
C GLN A 123 13.61 -1.61 -12.27
N GLU A 124 13.51 -2.93 -12.28
CA GLU A 124 12.99 -3.67 -11.14
C GLU A 124 14.01 -3.67 -9.99
N THR A 125 13.54 -3.44 -8.76
CA THR A 125 14.37 -3.48 -7.55
C THR A 125 14.76 -4.92 -7.13
N ARG A 126 14.23 -5.94 -7.82
CA ARG A 126 14.54 -7.38 -7.69
C ARG A 126 15.13 -7.86 -9.02
N PRO A 127 15.81 -9.02 -9.11
CA PRO A 127 16.88 -9.18 -10.08
C PRO A 127 16.40 -9.06 -11.55
N ASN A 128 16.72 -7.89 -12.10
CA ASN A 128 17.19 -7.58 -13.45
C ASN A 128 16.20 -7.61 -14.62
N VAL A 129 14.93 -7.29 -14.39
CA VAL A 129 14.09 -6.77 -15.49
C VAL A 129 14.26 -5.25 -15.56
N GLN A 130 14.81 -4.77 -16.67
CA GLN A 130 14.89 -3.35 -16.97
C GLN A 130 14.45 -3.10 -18.41
N ASN A 131 13.78 -1.99 -18.65
CA ASN A 131 13.53 -1.47 -19.98
C ASN A 131 13.74 0.04 -19.96
N VAL A 132 14.65 0.48 -20.81
CA VAL A 132 15.02 1.88 -20.94
C VAL A 132 14.83 2.26 -22.40
N PRO A 133 13.76 3.00 -22.74
CA PRO A 133 13.59 3.52 -24.09
C PRO A 133 14.78 4.37 -24.53
N GLU A 134 15.05 4.42 -25.83
CA GLU A 134 16.18 5.18 -26.38
C GLU A 134 16.11 6.65 -25.93
N GLY A 135 17.21 7.16 -25.38
CA GLY A 135 17.32 8.53 -24.87
C GLY A 135 16.72 8.79 -23.49
N VAL A 136 16.16 7.77 -22.80
CA VAL A 136 15.72 7.89 -21.41
C VAL A 136 16.86 7.49 -20.48
N GLU A 137 17.22 8.35 -19.53
CA GLU A 137 18.20 8.02 -18.48
C GLU A 137 17.48 7.68 -17.18
N ILE A 138 17.78 6.51 -16.62
CA ILE A 138 17.33 6.15 -15.28
C ILE A 138 18.35 6.72 -14.28
N PRO A 139 17.91 7.49 -13.26
CA PRO A 139 18.81 7.96 -12.22
C PRO A 139 19.55 6.79 -11.58
N ASN A 140 20.87 6.91 -11.38
CA ASN A 140 21.60 5.91 -10.63
C ASN A 140 21.02 5.85 -9.21
N ALA A 141 20.44 4.71 -8.86
CA ALA A 141 19.78 4.54 -7.59
C ALA A 141 20.85 4.30 -6.51
N ASP A 142 21.31 5.38 -5.89
CA ASP A 142 22.13 5.30 -4.68
C ASP A 142 21.24 4.89 -3.51
N PHE A 143 21.22 3.58 -3.23
CA PHE A 143 20.46 3.01 -2.13
C PHE A 143 21.19 3.10 -0.78
N GLU A 144 22.45 3.54 -0.73
CA GLU A 144 23.24 3.56 0.52
C GLU A 144 22.66 4.53 1.55
N HIS A 145 21.99 5.59 1.09
CA HIS A 145 21.34 6.56 1.94
C HIS A 145 20.07 6.04 2.64
N TYR A 146 19.47 4.95 2.15
CA TYR A 146 18.15 4.48 2.62
C TYR A 146 18.26 3.28 3.55
N PRO A 147 17.29 3.11 4.47
CA PRO A 147 17.23 1.92 5.31
C PRO A 147 16.98 0.66 4.47
N ASN A 148 17.61 -0.45 4.87
CA ASN A 148 17.38 -1.76 4.24
C ASN A 148 16.02 -2.33 4.67
N VAL A 149 14.97 -1.92 3.94
CA VAL A 149 13.59 -2.35 4.17
C VAL A 149 13.35 -3.84 3.85
N ASP A 150 14.18 -4.44 3.00
CA ASP A 150 14.05 -5.85 2.62
C ASP A 150 14.47 -6.79 3.78
N ALA A 151 15.46 -6.40 4.58
CA ALA A 151 15.85 -7.14 5.78
C ALA A 151 14.71 -7.23 6.81
N LYS A 152 13.95 -6.14 7.00
CA LYS A 152 12.78 -6.10 7.88
C LYS A 152 11.66 -7.03 7.40
N LEU A 153 11.41 -7.07 6.09
CA LEU A 153 10.39 -7.95 5.51
C LEU A 153 10.74 -9.42 5.70
N LYS A 154 12.02 -9.79 5.49
CA LYS A 154 12.50 -11.15 5.73
C LYS A 154 12.39 -11.56 7.19
N ALA A 155 12.88 -10.73 8.12
CA ALA A 155 12.76 -11.01 9.55
C ALA A 155 11.30 -11.17 10.01
N LYS A 156 10.38 -10.37 9.46
CA LYS A 156 8.94 -10.51 9.74
C LYS A 156 8.38 -11.82 9.19
N ALA A 157 8.77 -12.23 7.99
CA ALA A 157 8.34 -13.49 7.39
C ALA A 157 8.85 -14.69 8.19
N GLU A 158 10.13 -14.69 8.55
CA GLU A 158 10.76 -15.75 9.38
C GLU A 158 10.09 -15.84 10.77
N THR A 159 9.76 -14.70 11.39
CA THR A 159 9.06 -14.68 12.68
C THR A 159 7.63 -15.24 12.56
N ALA A 160 6.93 -14.95 11.45
CA ALA A 160 5.59 -15.47 11.19
C ALA A 160 5.62 -17.00 10.97
N GLU A 161 6.57 -17.51 10.19
CA GLU A 161 6.77 -18.96 9.97
C GLU A 161 7.12 -19.69 11.27
N VAL A 162 8.00 -19.13 12.11
CA VAL A 162 8.33 -19.71 13.41
C VAL A 162 7.10 -19.76 14.32
N THR A 163 6.28 -18.69 14.36
CA THR A 163 5.08 -18.61 15.19
C THR A 163 4.00 -19.61 14.75
N GLU A 164 3.79 -19.75 13.43
CA GLU A 164 2.88 -20.77 12.87
C GLU A 164 3.38 -22.18 13.21
N SER A 165 4.68 -22.47 13.06
CA SER A 165 5.26 -23.78 13.39
C SER A 165 5.16 -24.15 14.88
N SER A 166 5.30 -23.17 15.79
CA SER A 166 5.12 -23.39 17.23
C SER A 166 3.66 -23.67 17.59
N SER A 167 2.71 -22.99 16.92
CA SER A 167 1.28 -23.20 17.16
C SER A 167 0.76 -24.55 16.61
N GLU A 168 1.35 -25.06 15.54
CA GLU A 168 1.08 -26.42 15.02
C GLU A 168 1.71 -27.52 15.88
N ALA A 169 2.85 -27.24 16.53
CA ALA A 169 3.49 -28.16 17.46
C ALA A 169 2.69 -28.29 18.77
N GLU A 170 2.22 -27.18 19.34
CA GLU A 170 1.37 -27.17 20.55
C GLU A 170 0.02 -27.89 20.32
N ASN A 171 -0.63 -27.67 19.17
CA ASN A 171 -1.87 -28.39 18.81
C ASN A 171 -1.69 -29.91 18.62
N LYS A 172 -0.48 -30.38 18.28
CA LYS A 172 -0.18 -31.81 18.12
C LYS A 172 0.16 -32.48 19.45
N GLU A 173 0.61 -31.73 20.46
CA GLU A 173 0.89 -32.26 21.80
C GLU A 173 -0.38 -32.37 22.66
N GLU A 174 -1.36 -31.48 22.49
CA GLU A 174 -2.60 -31.51 23.29
C GLU A 174 -3.58 -32.63 22.87
N ASN A 175 -3.38 -33.26 21.71
CA ASN A 175 -4.29 -34.27 21.15
C ASN A 175 -3.81 -35.73 21.30
N LYS A 176 -2.91 -36.02 22.24
CA LYS A 176 -2.44 -37.38 22.55
C LYS A 176 -2.84 -37.82 23.97
N GLU A 177 -4.08 -38.28 24.12
CA GLU A 177 -4.46 -39.18 25.23
C GLU A 177 -4.65 -40.63 24.70
N PRO A 178 -4.41 -41.67 25.53
CA PRO A 178 -4.14 -43.03 25.05
C PRO A 178 -5.41 -43.82 24.74
N GLU A 179 -5.51 -44.37 23.54
CA GLU A 179 -6.59 -45.28 23.13
C GLU A 179 -6.56 -46.57 23.98
N LYS A 180 -7.62 -46.78 24.78
CA LYS A 180 -7.93 -48.08 25.38
C LYS A 180 -8.87 -48.85 24.46
N GLU A 181 -8.43 -50.07 24.10
CA GLU A 181 -9.21 -51.10 23.43
C GLU A 181 -10.63 -51.23 24.02
N LYS A 182 -11.64 -51.15 23.14
CA LYS A 182 -12.94 -51.77 23.39
C LYS A 182 -13.44 -52.51 22.15
N GLU A 183 -13.89 -53.73 22.45
CA GLU A 183 -14.22 -54.84 21.58
C GLU A 183 -15.35 -54.60 20.57
N LEU A 184 -15.34 -55.50 19.60
CA LEU A 184 -16.35 -55.79 18.58
C LEU A 184 -17.79 -55.91 19.14
N ALA A 185 -18.74 -55.32 18.43
CA ALA A 185 -20.02 -55.95 18.15
C ALA A 185 -20.54 -55.53 16.77
N MET A 186 -20.68 -56.54 15.93
CA MET A 186 -21.24 -56.56 14.58
C MET A 186 -22.77 -56.35 14.63
N VAL A 187 -23.39 -55.81 13.57
CA VAL A 187 -24.60 -56.34 12.88
C VAL A 187 -25.26 -55.28 11.96
N GLY A 188 -25.46 -55.65 10.68
CA GLY A 188 -26.52 -55.15 9.79
C GLY A 188 -26.10 -54.03 8.82
N ALA A 189 -25.60 -54.29 7.60
CA ALA A 189 -26.24 -54.86 6.41
C ALA A 189 -27.34 -53.98 5.76
N SER A 190 -26.98 -53.27 4.69
CA SER A 190 -27.71 -53.11 3.39
C SER A 190 -27.19 -51.82 2.72
N GLY A 191 -26.46 -51.87 1.60
CA GLY A 191 -27.03 -52.02 0.25
C GLY A 191 -27.48 -50.64 -0.23
N GLY A 192 -26.76 -49.93 -1.09
CA GLY A 192 -26.64 -50.21 -2.52
C GLY A 192 -26.68 -48.88 -3.28
N ALA A 193 -25.91 -48.79 -4.35
CA ALA A 193 -25.65 -47.60 -5.14
C ALA A 193 -26.86 -47.09 -5.95
N SER A 194 -26.87 -45.80 -6.34
CA SER A 194 -26.99 -45.43 -7.76
C SER A 194 -26.75 -43.93 -8.00
N ARG A 195 -26.06 -43.65 -9.11
CA ARG A 195 -25.96 -42.35 -9.80
C ARG A 195 -27.26 -42.09 -10.57
N GLY A 196 -27.66 -40.82 -10.70
CA GLY A 196 -28.68 -40.37 -11.64
C GLY A 196 -28.56 -38.86 -11.89
N ALA A 197 -28.45 -38.49 -13.16
CA ALA A 197 -28.16 -37.16 -13.68
C ALA A 197 -29.44 -36.37 -14.05
N SER A 198 -29.23 -35.12 -14.52
CA SER A 198 -30.17 -34.17 -15.16
C SER A 198 -30.88 -33.26 -14.14
N GLN A 199 -31.06 -31.95 -14.34
CA GLN A 199 -31.41 -31.26 -15.58
C GLN A 199 -31.21 -29.73 -15.42
N LYS A 200 -30.94 -29.05 -16.55
CA LYS A 200 -30.92 -27.58 -16.73
C LYS A 200 -32.25 -26.91 -16.34
N THR A 201 -32.17 -25.67 -15.87
CA THR A 201 -32.97 -24.52 -16.37
C THR A 201 -32.23 -23.21 -16.08
N ASP A 202 -32.01 -22.45 -17.14
CA ASP A 202 -31.72 -21.01 -17.13
C ASP A 202 -32.92 -20.25 -16.54
N GLU A 203 -32.68 -19.18 -15.78
CA GLU A 203 -33.53 -17.98 -15.81
C GLU A 203 -32.83 -16.76 -15.18
N ASP A 204 -33.10 -15.62 -15.81
CA ASP A 204 -32.44 -14.33 -15.74
C ASP A 204 -32.41 -13.65 -14.35
N ALA A 205 -31.32 -12.93 -14.11
CA ALA A 205 -31.22 -11.90 -13.08
C ALA A 205 -31.41 -10.50 -13.70
N PRO A 206 -32.31 -9.65 -13.17
CA PRO A 206 -32.35 -8.24 -13.51
C PRO A 206 -31.57 -7.41 -12.47
N PHE A 207 -30.61 -6.62 -12.99
CA PHE A 207 -29.89 -5.48 -12.40
C PHE A 207 -28.86 -5.74 -11.30
#